data_AF-T1CG72-F1
#
_entry.id   AF-T1CG72-F1
#
_cell.length_a   1.000
_cell.length_b   1.000
_cell.length_c   1.000
_cell.angle_alpha   90.00
_cell.angle_beta   90.00
_cell.angle_gamma   90.00
#
_symmetry.space_group_name_H-M   'P 1'
#
loop_
_entity.id
_entity.type
_entity.pdbx_description
1 polymer ?
#
loop_
_entity_poly.entity_id
_entity_poly.type
_entity_poly.pdbx_seq_one_letter_code
_entity_poly.pdbx_strand_id
1 'polypeptide(L)'
;MSLAAGLDTVLVAAADGTLAADVRPLVRLNVQVIVEAEGRREQGYAGGGGRYSLEELLGNGRPQHLADEAVHAALVNLEAIAAPAGSMTVVLGPGWPGVMLHEAVGHGLEGDFNRKGT
;
A
#
# COMPACT_ATOMS: atom_id res chain seq x y z
N MET A 1 10.30 -6.78 10.44
CA MET A 1 10.21 -5.38 9.96
C MET A 1 11.28 -5.15 8.91
N SER A 2 10.97 -4.41 7.84
CA SER A 2 11.94 -3.99 6.82
C SER A 2 11.77 -2.51 6.46
N LEU A 3 12.89 -1.85 6.15
CA LEU A 3 12.94 -0.45 5.74
C LEU A 3 13.59 -0.38 4.35
N ALA A 4 12.96 0.37 3.44
CA ALA A 4 13.50 0.67 2.11
C ALA A 4 13.56 2.18 1.91
N ALA A 5 14.64 2.66 1.31
CA ALA A 5 14.81 4.05 0.92
C ALA A 5 15.53 4.10 -0.44
N GLY A 6 15.03 4.94 -1.35
CA GLY A 6 15.58 5.15 -2.67
C GLY A 6 15.55 6.63 -3.05
N LEU A 7 16.47 7.01 -3.93
CA LEU A 7 16.55 8.34 -4.50
C LEU A 7 16.79 8.21 -6.00
N ASP A 8 15.79 8.56 -6.79
CA ASP A 8 15.91 8.57 -8.26
C ASP A 8 16.06 10.01 -8.74
N THR A 9 17.01 10.25 -9.65
CA THR A 9 17.14 11.53 -10.35
C THR A 9 16.88 11.30 -11.82
N VAL A 10 16.00 12.11 -12.41
CA VAL A 10 15.62 11.99 -13.83
C VAL A 10 15.81 13.31 -14.55
N LEU A 11 16.17 13.23 -15.83
CA LEU A 11 16.21 14.33 -16.78
C LEU A 11 15.59 13.84 -18.09
N VAL A 12 14.68 14.61 -18.65
CA VAL A 12 14.02 14.35 -19.94
C VAL A 12 14.32 15.50 -20.87
N ALA A 13 14.85 15.19 -22.05
CA ALA A 13 15.04 16.12 -23.16
C ALA A 13 14.37 15.54 -24.42
N ALA A 14 13.52 16.31 -25.11
CA ALA A 14 12.78 15.84 -26.28
C ALA A 14 12.81 16.84 -27.45
N ALA A 15 12.52 16.33 -28.65
CA ALA A 15 12.59 17.08 -29.91
C ALA A 15 11.56 18.20 -30.04
N ASP A 16 10.47 18.15 -29.26
CA ASP A 16 9.47 19.22 -29.17
C ASP A 16 9.93 20.41 -28.31
N GLY A 17 11.17 20.36 -27.80
CA GLY A 17 11.76 21.40 -26.95
C GLY A 17 11.60 21.15 -25.45
N THR A 18 10.94 20.05 -25.04
CA THR A 18 10.82 19.71 -23.62
C THR A 18 12.20 19.46 -22.99
N LEU A 19 12.48 20.16 -21.87
CA LEU A 19 13.62 19.90 -21.00
C LEU A 19 13.16 20.00 -19.54
N ALA A 20 13.10 18.86 -18.84
CA ALA A 20 12.59 18.79 -17.47
C ALA A 20 13.41 17.83 -16.62
N ALA A 21 13.56 18.14 -15.33
CA ALA A 21 14.29 17.31 -14.36
C ALA A 21 13.46 17.11 -13.09
N ASP A 22 13.74 16.03 -12.36
CA ASP A 22 13.09 15.75 -11.07
C ASP A 22 14.00 14.90 -10.16
N VAL A 23 13.87 15.09 -8.85
CA VAL A 23 14.60 14.37 -7.80
C VAL A 23 13.57 13.75 -6.86
N ARG A 24 13.55 12.42 -6.81
CA ARG A 24 12.41 11.62 -6.35
C ARG A 24 12.81 10.72 -5.18
N PRO A 25 12.86 11.24 -3.94
CA PRO A 25 13.01 10.37 -2.77
C PRO A 25 11.78 9.46 -2.65
N LEU A 26 11.99 8.26 -2.14
CA LEU A 26 10.93 7.33 -1.76
C LEU A 26 11.39 6.49 -0.58
N VAL A 27 10.63 6.53 0.51
CA VAL A 27 10.90 5.74 1.72
C VAL A 27 9.69 4.88 2.05
N ARG A 28 9.91 3.68 2.59
CA ARG A 28 8.85 2.75 2.98
C ARG A 28 9.27 1.90 4.18
N LEU A 29 8.38 1.81 5.18
CA LEU A 29 8.49 0.91 6.32
C LEU A 29 7.40 -0.16 6.23
N ASN A 30 7.80 -1.41 6.43
CA ASN A 30 6.90 -2.56 6.42
C ASN A 30 7.07 -3.36 7.72
N VAL A 31 5.95 -3.65 8.37
CA VAL A 31 5.87 -4.48 9.58
C VAL A 31 5.04 -5.71 9.27
N GLN A 32 5.57 -6.87 9.61
CA GLN A 32 4.87 -8.15 9.56
C GLN A 32 5.08 -8.84 10.89
N VAL A 33 4.00 -9.39 11.43
CA VAL A 33 4.00 -10.12 12.69
C VAL A 33 3.32 -11.47 12.50
N ILE A 34 3.70 -12.43 13.34
CA ILE A 34 3.10 -13.75 13.42
C ILE A 34 2.67 -13.94 14.88
N VAL A 35 1.42 -14.35 15.10
CA VAL A 35 0.85 -14.66 16.41
C VAL A 35 0.50 -16.14 16.48
N GLU A 36 0.49 -16.70 17.68
CA GLU A 36 0.13 -18.08 17.95
C GLU A 36 -0.69 -18.17 19.23
N ALA A 37 -1.79 -18.93 19.18
CA ALA A 37 -2.55 -19.33 20.35
C ALA A 37 -3.15 -20.72 20.14
N GLU A 38 -2.99 -21.59 21.14
CA GLU A 38 -3.55 -22.96 21.14
C GLU A 38 -3.19 -23.78 19.88
N GLY A 39 -2.00 -23.55 19.32
CA GLY A 39 -1.51 -24.21 18.12
C GLY A 39 -1.98 -23.60 16.80
N ARG A 40 -2.91 -22.62 16.81
CA ARG A 40 -3.30 -21.85 15.63
C ARG A 40 -2.35 -20.67 15.44
N ARG A 41 -1.86 -20.49 14.22
CA ARG A 41 -0.98 -19.36 13.84
C ARG A 41 -1.63 -18.49 12.80
N GLU A 42 -1.48 -17.19 12.96
CA GLU A 42 -1.92 -16.20 11.99
C GLU A 42 -0.89 -15.09 11.84
N GLN A 43 -1.03 -14.30 10.79
CA GLN A 43 -0.13 -13.20 10.49
C GLN A 43 -0.89 -11.91 10.21
N GLY A 44 -0.21 -10.80 10.48
CA GLY A 44 -0.70 -9.45 10.20
C GLY A 44 0.39 -8.60 9.58
N TYR A 45 -0.02 -7.61 8.81
CA TYR A 45 0.87 -6.70 8.10
C TYR A 45 0.33 -5.29 8.15
N ALA A 46 1.24 -4.33 8.34
CA ALA A 46 0.98 -2.93 8.10
C ALA A 46 2.24 -2.30 7.51
N GLY A 47 2.07 -1.33 6.62
CA GLY A 47 3.17 -0.63 6.00
C GLY A 47 2.75 0.72 5.48
N GLY A 48 3.73 1.61 5.36
CA GLY A 48 3.50 2.98 4.92
C GLY A 48 4.80 3.60 4.42
N GLY A 49 4.65 4.71 3.71
CA GLY A 49 5.77 5.37 3.05
C GLY A 49 5.32 6.48 2.13
N GLY A 50 6.28 7.12 1.49
CA GLY A 50 6.02 8.22 0.56
C GLY A 50 7.28 8.93 0.13
N ARG A 51 7.10 10.05 -0.56
CA ARG A 51 8.17 10.87 -1.12
C ARG A 51 8.58 11.97 -0.14
N TYR A 52 9.25 11.58 0.93
CA TYR A 52 9.76 12.46 1.98
C TYR A 52 10.97 11.81 2.68
N SER A 53 11.54 12.50 3.68
CA SER A 53 12.75 12.04 4.37
C SER A 53 12.49 10.84 5.29
N LEU A 54 13.55 10.09 5.62
CA LEU A 54 13.48 9.05 6.65
C LEU A 54 13.10 9.61 8.03
N GLU A 55 13.54 10.83 8.35
CA GLU A 55 13.19 11.50 9.60
C GLU A 55 11.67 11.70 9.69
N GLU A 56 11.03 12.14 8.61
CA GLU A 56 9.58 12.29 8.58
C GLU A 56 8.85 10.94 8.65
N LEU A 57 9.39 9.88 8.02
CA LEU A 57 8.83 8.53 8.12
C LEU A 57 8.85 8.00 9.57
N LEU A 58 9.94 8.25 10.29
CA LEU A 58 10.18 7.72 11.64
C LEU A 58 9.63 8.63 12.75
N GLY A 59 9.29 9.88 12.42
CA GLY A 59 8.72 10.84 13.36
C GLY A 59 7.29 10.52 13.79
N ASN A 60 6.81 11.26 14.79
CA ASN A 60 5.41 11.26 15.25
C ASN A 60 4.83 9.88 15.63
N GLY A 61 5.67 8.93 16.03
CA GLY A 61 5.23 7.59 16.44
C GLY A 61 4.68 6.71 15.31
N ARG A 62 4.89 7.08 14.03
CA ARG A 62 4.42 6.30 12.87
C ARG A 62 4.91 4.83 12.90
N PRO A 63 6.16 4.51 13.27
CA PRO A 63 6.60 3.12 13.35
C PRO A 63 5.84 2.30 14.40
N GLN A 64 5.57 2.88 15.57
CA GLN A 64 4.81 2.23 16.63
C GLN A 64 3.37 1.98 16.17
N HIS A 65 2.72 2.99 15.57
CA HIS A 65 1.38 2.82 15.04
C HIS A 65 1.30 1.69 13.98
N LEU A 66 2.27 1.62 13.05
CA LEU A 66 2.33 0.51 12.10
C LEU A 66 2.55 -0.86 12.79
N ALA A 67 3.32 -0.91 13.87
CA ALA A 67 3.47 -2.14 14.63
C ALA A 67 2.16 -2.56 15.31
N ASP A 68 1.44 -1.61 15.92
CA ASP A 68 0.16 -1.85 16.57
C ASP A 68 -0.90 -2.32 15.56
N GLU A 69 -0.97 -1.70 14.37
CA GLU A 69 -1.88 -2.11 13.29
C GLU A 69 -1.55 -3.51 12.76
N ALA A 70 -0.26 -3.85 12.60
CA ALA A 70 0.13 -5.19 12.17
C ALA A 70 -0.28 -6.25 13.20
N VAL A 71 -0.13 -5.96 14.50
CA VAL A 71 -0.60 -6.83 15.58
C VAL A 71 -2.12 -6.94 15.60
N HIS A 72 -2.83 -5.81 15.49
CA HIS A 72 -4.28 -5.79 15.44
C HIS A 72 -4.82 -6.67 14.30
N ALA A 73 -4.29 -6.51 13.09
CA ALA A 73 -4.67 -7.34 11.95
C ALA A 73 -4.41 -8.84 12.19
N ALA A 74 -3.27 -9.20 12.80
CA ALA A 74 -2.94 -10.59 13.10
C ALA A 74 -3.92 -11.22 14.12
N LEU A 75 -4.30 -10.46 15.16
CA LEU A 75 -5.25 -10.92 16.17
C LEU A 75 -6.67 -11.04 15.60
N VAL A 76 -7.11 -10.08 14.78
CA VAL A 76 -8.40 -10.18 14.06
C VAL A 76 -8.44 -11.43 13.19
N ASN A 77 -7.36 -11.73 12.47
CA ASN A 77 -7.26 -12.97 11.68
C ASN A 77 -7.31 -14.23 12.55
N LEU A 78 -6.67 -14.19 13.72
CA LEU A 78 -6.63 -15.31 14.67
C LEU A 78 -8.02 -15.63 15.25
N GLU A 79 -8.88 -14.64 15.38
CA GLU A 79 -10.25 -14.81 15.89
C GLU A 79 -11.29 -15.02 14.79
N ALA A 80 -10.94 -14.77 13.52
CA ALA A 80 -11.87 -14.83 12.40
C ALA A 80 -12.48 -16.22 12.19
N ILE A 81 -13.76 -16.21 11.83
CA ILE A 81 -14.54 -17.38 11.38
C ILE A 81 -14.70 -17.36 9.84
N ALA A 82 -15.33 -18.41 9.29
CA ALA A 82 -15.64 -18.46 7.87
C ALA A 82 -16.56 -17.31 7.43
N ALA A 83 -16.20 -16.63 6.33
CA ALA A 83 -17.01 -15.59 5.73
C ALA A 83 -18.26 -16.17 5.02
N PRO A 84 -19.40 -15.45 4.97
CA PRO A 84 -20.58 -15.88 4.24
C PRO A 84 -20.35 -15.90 2.71
N ALA A 85 -21.09 -16.76 2.00
CA ALA A 85 -20.99 -16.92 0.55
C ALA A 85 -22.24 -16.39 -0.17
N GLY A 86 -22.05 -15.77 -1.34
CA GLY A 86 -23.12 -15.27 -2.21
C GLY A 86 -23.05 -13.76 -2.47
N SER A 87 -23.96 -13.27 -3.32
CA SER A 87 -24.11 -11.83 -3.55
C SER A 87 -24.69 -11.17 -2.30
N MET A 88 -24.04 -10.10 -1.84
CA MET A 88 -24.45 -9.36 -0.65
C MET A 88 -24.01 -7.90 -0.74
N THR A 89 -24.60 -7.06 0.11
CA THR A 89 -24.11 -5.68 0.26
C THR A 89 -22.78 -5.67 1.01
N VAL A 90 -21.79 -4.98 0.46
CA VAL A 90 -20.46 -4.83 1.06
C VAL A 90 -20.21 -3.35 1.32
N VAL A 91 -19.83 -3.01 2.55
CA VAL A 91 -19.39 -1.66 2.92
C VAL A 91 -17.88 -1.63 2.92
N LEU A 92 -17.30 -0.74 2.12
CA LEU A 92 -15.85 -0.54 2.04
C LEU A 92 -15.44 0.62 2.93
N GLY A 93 -14.43 0.39 3.79
CA GLY A 93 -13.80 1.45 4.56
C GLY A 93 -13.03 2.43 3.67
N PRO A 94 -12.66 3.61 4.19
CA PRO A 94 -11.85 4.57 3.45
C PRO A 94 -10.40 4.09 3.27
N GLY A 95 -9.66 4.70 2.34
CA GLY A 95 -8.23 4.45 2.15
C GLY A 95 -7.93 3.30 1.18
N TRP A 96 -7.15 2.31 1.63
CA TRP A 96 -6.70 1.19 0.78
C TRP A 96 -7.81 0.37 0.07
N PRO A 97 -9.03 0.21 0.63
CA PRO A 97 -10.15 -0.40 -0.10
C PRO A 97 -10.52 0.32 -1.40
N GLY A 98 -10.00 1.54 -1.63
CA GLY A 98 -10.00 2.22 -2.93
C GLY A 98 -9.34 1.43 -4.06
N VAL A 99 -8.64 0.32 -3.78
CA VAL A 99 -8.26 -0.69 -4.77
C VAL A 99 -9.44 -1.09 -5.66
N MET A 100 -10.68 -1.08 -5.13
CA MET A 100 -11.88 -1.33 -5.93
C MET A 100 -11.99 -0.36 -7.11
N LEU A 101 -11.70 0.93 -6.92
CA LEU A 101 -11.74 1.92 -8.00
C LEU A 101 -10.60 1.70 -9.00
N HIS A 102 -9.41 1.35 -8.51
CA HIS A 102 -8.25 1.08 -9.35
C HIS A 102 -8.51 -0.07 -10.33
N GLU A 103 -9.08 -1.17 -9.82
CA GLU A 103 -9.36 -2.37 -10.62
C GLU A 103 -10.63 -2.23 -11.46
N ALA A 104 -11.72 -1.73 -10.88
CA ALA A 104 -13.02 -1.73 -11.55
C ALA A 104 -13.08 -0.74 -12.72
N VAL A 105 -12.37 0.38 -12.61
CA VAL A 105 -12.39 1.44 -13.63
C VAL A 105 -11.02 2.04 -13.93
N GLY A 106 -10.07 2.05 -12.99
CA GLY A 106 -8.77 2.72 -13.15
C GLY A 106 -8.00 2.23 -14.37
N HIS A 107 -7.69 0.94 -14.43
CA HIS A 107 -7.00 0.35 -15.58
C HIS A 107 -7.81 0.46 -16.88
N GLY A 108 -9.13 0.24 -16.82
CA GLY A 108 -9.99 0.34 -18.00
C GLY A 108 -10.07 1.74 -18.62
N LEU A 109 -9.68 2.77 -17.88
CA LEU A 109 -9.63 4.16 -18.34
C LEU A 109 -8.23 4.59 -18.78
N GLU A 110 -7.23 3.70 -18.76
CA GLU A 110 -5.92 3.98 -19.34
C GLU A 110 -6.05 4.11 -20.87
N GLY A 111 -5.45 5.17 -21.41
CA GLY A 111 -5.73 5.62 -22.78
C GLY A 111 -5.24 4.68 -23.88
N ASP A 112 -4.31 3.77 -23.58
CA ASP A 112 -3.78 2.84 -24.56
C ASP A 112 -4.75 1.69 -24.86
N PHE A 113 -5.48 1.17 -23.86
CA PHE A 113 -6.56 0.19 -24.05
C PHE A 113 -7.70 0.77 -24.89
N ASN A 114 -8.18 1.95 -24.49
CA ASN A 114 -9.25 2.66 -25.18
C ASN A 114 -8.88 3.01 -26.63
N ARG A 115 -7.64 3.44 -26.87
CA ARG A 115 -7.14 3.72 -28.22
C ARG A 115 -7.02 2.45 -29.07
N LYS A 116 -6.62 1.32 -28.47
CA LYS A 116 -6.48 0.03 -29.18
C LYS A 116 -7.83 -0.68 -29.37
N GLY A 117 -8.88 -0.27 -28.65
CA GLY A 117 -10.20 -0.90 -28.71
C GLY A 117 -10.26 -2.27 -28.02
N THR A 118 -9.44 -2.45 -26.97
CA THR A 118 -9.30 -3.68 -26.19
C THR A 118 -9.76 -3.48 -24.76
#